data_AF-A0A242M544-F1
#
_entry.id   AF-A0A242M544-F1
#
_cell.length_a   1.000
_cell.length_b   1.000
_cell.length_c   1.000
_cell.angle_alpha   90.00
_cell.angle_beta   90.00
_cell.angle_gamma   90.00
#
_symmetry.space_group_name_H-M   'P 1'
#
loop_
_entity.id
_entity.type
_entity.pdbx_description
1 polymer ?
#
loop_
_entity_poly.entity_id
_entity_poly.type
_entity_poly.pdbx_seq_one_letter_code
_entity_poly.pdbx_strand_id
1 'polypeptide(L)'
;MNIDDTTIERCMMKLLSERSAGSSICPSDVARALASDETVWRALMPAVRKVAARLAEAGVVRITRGETTLSPDEIDHGPIRLRRGPGFVAD
;
A
#
# COMPACT_ATOMS: atom_id res chain seq x y z
N MET A 1 -10.10 -13.08 -12.77
CA MET A 1 -9.81 -11.64 -12.95
C MET A 1 -8.35 -11.46 -12.61
N ASN A 2 -7.52 -10.96 -13.53
CA ASN A 2 -6.12 -10.68 -13.21
C ASN A 2 -6.06 -9.38 -12.41
N ILE A 3 -5.46 -9.38 -11.22
CA ILE A 3 -5.31 -8.18 -10.40
C ILE A 3 -4.03 -7.47 -10.85
N ASP A 4 -4.19 -6.31 -11.49
CA ASP A 4 -3.08 -5.52 -12.02
C ASP A 4 -2.68 -4.35 -11.10
N ASP A 5 -1.58 -3.69 -11.45
CA ASP A 5 -1.02 -2.57 -10.67
C ASP A 5 -2.04 -1.43 -10.50
N THR A 6 -2.87 -1.16 -11.52
CA THR A 6 -3.91 -0.12 -11.46
C THR A 6 -5.03 -0.48 -10.47
N THR A 7 -5.44 -1.74 -10.43
CA THR A 7 -6.44 -2.22 -9.46
C THR A 7 -5.91 -2.14 -8.03
N ILE A 8 -4.65 -2.51 -7.84
CA ILE A 8 -3.95 -2.41 -6.55
C ILE A 8 -3.88 -0.96 -6.08
N GLU A 9 -3.48 -0.04 -6.97
CA GLU A 9 -3.39 1.39 -6.66
C GLU A 9 -4.74 1.96 -6.21
N ARG A 10 -5.81 1.73 -6.98
CA ARG A 10 -7.16 2.22 -6.63
C ARG A 10 -7.62 1.67 -5.28
N CYS A 11 -7.38 0.39 -5.01
CA CYS A 11 -7.72 -0.21 -3.73
C CYS A 11 -6.93 0.43 -2.58
N MET A 12 -5.62 0.62 -2.76
CA MET A 12 -4.76 1.25 -1.77
C MET A 12 -5.19 2.69 -1.46
N MET A 13 -5.47 3.48 -2.50
CA MET A 13 -5.93 4.87 -2.37
C MET A 13 -7.28 4.94 -1.65
N LYS A 14 -8.23 4.08 -2.02
CA LYS A 14 -9.53 3.98 -1.33
C LYS A 14 -9.40 3.63 0.15
N LEU A 15 -8.62 2.59 0.47
CA LEU A 15 -8.43 2.19 1.86
C LEU A 15 -7.74 3.28 2.68
N LEU A 16 -6.80 4.03 2.08
CA LEU A 16 -6.18 5.18 2.72
C LEU A 16 -7.16 6.34 2.89
N SER A 17 -8.06 6.61 1.94
CA SER A 17 -9.04 7.70 2.01
C SER A 17 -10.14 7.46 3.06
N GLU A 18 -10.50 6.21 3.31
CA GLU A 18 -11.47 5.80 4.34
C GLU A 18 -10.94 5.93 5.79
N ARG A 19 -9.62 6.01 5.97
CA ARG A 19 -8.99 6.15 7.30
C ARG A 19 -8.88 7.61 7.74
N SER A 20 -8.56 7.87 9.00
CA SER A 20 -8.18 9.24 9.41
C SER A 20 -6.82 9.62 8.81
N ALA A 21 -6.57 10.92 8.63
CA ALA A 21 -5.38 11.41 7.92
C ALA A 21 -4.03 10.94 8.51
N GLY A 22 -3.95 10.77 9.84
CA GLY A 22 -2.76 10.28 10.52
C GLY A 22 -2.65 8.74 10.64
N SER A 23 -3.69 8.02 10.23
CA SER A 23 -3.73 6.56 10.31
C SER A 23 -2.93 5.90 9.19
N SER A 24 -2.83 4.57 9.25
CA SER A 24 -2.13 3.77 8.26
C SER A 24 -2.86 2.49 7.94
N ILE A 25 -2.52 1.87 6.81
CA ILE A 25 -2.83 0.48 6.47
C ILE A 25 -1.52 -0.31 6.31
N CYS A 26 -1.59 -1.62 6.07
CA CYS A 26 -0.45 -2.43 5.66
C CYS A 26 -0.68 -3.08 4.29
N PRO A 27 0.36 -3.65 3.65
CA PRO A 27 0.19 -4.34 2.36
C PRO A 27 -0.89 -5.43 2.41
N SER A 28 -0.98 -6.19 3.52
CA SER A 28 -1.99 -7.25 3.65
C SER A 28 -3.43 -6.74 3.71
N ASP A 29 -3.67 -5.50 4.14
CA ASP A 29 -5.01 -4.90 4.09
C ASP A 29 -5.46 -4.72 2.64
N VAL A 30 -4.55 -4.21 1.79
CA VAL A 30 -4.80 -4.02 0.35
C VAL A 30 -5.05 -5.36 -0.34
N ALA A 31 -4.20 -6.37 -0.13
CA ALA A 31 -4.39 -7.66 -0.81
C ALA A 31 -5.64 -8.40 -0.35
N ARG A 32 -5.97 -8.39 0.95
CA ARG A 32 -7.20 -9.01 1.46
C ARG A 32 -8.47 -8.34 0.94
N ALA A 33 -8.41 -7.04 0.65
CA ALA A 33 -9.53 -6.34 0.03
C ALA A 33 -9.73 -6.73 -1.45
N LEU A 34 -8.68 -7.23 -2.12
CA LEU A 34 -8.71 -7.64 -3.52
C LEU A 34 -8.98 -9.14 -3.73
N ALA A 35 -8.62 -9.98 -2.76
CA ALA A 35 -8.83 -11.42 -2.81
C ALA A 35 -9.13 -12.00 -1.42
N SER A 36 -10.15 -12.85 -1.33
CA SER A 36 -10.54 -13.55 -0.10
C SER A 36 -9.75 -14.84 0.14
N ASP A 37 -9.29 -15.50 -0.93
CA ASP A 37 -8.48 -16.72 -0.83
C ASP A 37 -7.08 -16.40 -0.29
N GLU A 38 -6.63 -17.20 0.70
CA GLU A 38 -5.35 -16.95 1.39
C GLU A 38 -4.13 -17.08 0.48
N THR A 39 -4.13 -18.11 -0.37
CA THR A 39 -3.04 -18.36 -1.31
C THR A 39 -2.95 -17.19 -2.30
N VAL A 40 -4.10 -16.73 -2.79
CA VAL A 40 -4.17 -15.62 -3.74
C VAL A 40 -3.71 -14.30 -3.10
N TRP A 41 -4.24 -13.88 -1.95
CA TRP A 41 -3.86 -12.57 -1.40
C TRP A 41 -2.39 -12.54 -0.95
N ARG A 42 -1.84 -13.66 -0.47
CA ARG A 42 -0.41 -13.75 -0.15
C ARG A 42 0.46 -13.60 -1.40
N ALA A 43 0.05 -14.21 -2.51
CA ALA A 43 0.75 -14.08 -3.79
C ALA A 43 0.73 -12.65 -4.36
N LEU A 44 -0.23 -11.81 -3.97
CA LEU A 44 -0.29 -10.39 -4.36
C LEU A 44 0.71 -9.50 -3.61
N MET A 45 1.27 -9.94 -2.48
CA MET A 45 2.11 -9.09 -1.62
C MET A 45 3.29 -8.41 -2.34
N PRO A 46 4.05 -9.09 -3.22
CA PRO A 46 5.12 -8.45 -3.98
C PRO A 46 4.59 -7.32 -4.89
N ALA A 47 3.46 -7.54 -5.57
CA ALA A 47 2.84 -6.53 -6.43
C ALA A 47 2.31 -5.33 -5.63
N VAL A 48 1.70 -5.58 -4.47
CA VAL A 48 1.25 -4.50 -3.56
C VAL A 48 2.43 -3.66 -3.07
N ARG A 49 3.54 -4.29 -2.69
CA ARG A 49 4.76 -3.57 -2.29
C ARG A 49 5.32 -2.75 -3.46
N LYS A 50 5.39 -3.32 -4.67
CA LYS A 50 5.82 -2.61 -5.88
C LYS A 50 4.98 -1.35 -6.15
N VAL A 51 3.66 -1.45 -6.07
CA VAL A 51 2.77 -0.29 -6.25
C VAL A 51 2.96 0.74 -5.12
N ALA A 52 3.12 0.28 -3.87
CA ALA A 52 3.41 1.18 -2.76
C ALA A 52 4.72 1.96 -2.97
N ALA A 53 5.80 1.30 -3.41
CA ALA A 53 7.07 1.95 -3.75
C ALA A 53 6.87 3.06 -4.79
N ARG A 54 6.19 2.77 -5.90
CA ARG A 54 5.90 3.76 -6.95
C ARG A 54 5.13 4.96 -6.43
N LEU A 55 4.10 4.73 -5.60
CA LEU A 55 3.33 5.81 -4.98
C LEU A 55 4.15 6.62 -3.97
N ALA A 56 5.12 5.98 -3.31
CA ALA A 56 6.04 6.65 -2.41
C ALA A 56 7.07 7.51 -3.15
N GLU A 57 7.60 7.04 -4.27
CA GLU A 57 8.44 7.83 -5.18
C GLU A 57 7.71 9.08 -5.67
N ALA A 58 6.41 8.95 -5.97
CA ALA A 58 5.56 10.08 -6.36
C ALA A 58 5.12 10.98 -5.18
N GLY A 59 5.48 10.65 -3.93
CA GLY A 59 5.08 11.39 -2.74
C GLY A 59 3.59 11.27 -2.37
N VAL A 60 2.85 10.38 -3.02
CA VAL A 60 1.41 10.14 -2.77
C VAL A 60 1.22 9.31 -1.50
N VAL A 61 2.12 8.35 -1.25
CA VAL A 61 2.12 7.50 -0.05
C VAL A 61 3.42 7.71 0.71
N ARG A 62 3.39 7.60 2.04
CA ARG A 62 4.60 7.46 2.86
C ARG A 62 4.65 6.05 3.43
N ILE A 63 5.81 5.41 3.36
CA ILE A 63 6.02 4.05 3.88
C ILE A 63 6.83 4.15 5.17
N THR A 64 6.38 3.48 6.23
CA THR A 64 7.09 3.48 7.52
C THR A 64 7.26 2.08 8.10
N ARG A 65 8.31 1.90 8.91
CA ARG A 65 8.49 0.75 9.81
C ARG A 65 8.66 1.29 11.23
N GLY A 66 7.62 1.11 12.05
CA GLY A 66 7.46 1.91 13.26
C GLY A 66 7.34 3.39 12.90
N GLU A 67 8.14 4.23 13.57
CA GLU A 67 8.23 5.68 13.35
C GLU A 67 9.19 6.06 12.21
N THR A 68 10.03 5.12 11.74
CA THR A 68 11.01 5.37 10.69
C THR A 68 10.35 5.36 9.32
N THR A 69 10.53 6.44 8.55
CA THR A 69 10.16 6.46 7.13
C THR A 69 11.21 5.70 6.32
N LEU A 70 10.74 4.82 5.43
CA LEU A 70 11.60 4.00 4.57
C LEU A 70 11.68 4.60 3.17
N SER A 71 12.82 4.40 2.52
CA SER A 71 12.98 4.64 1.09
C SER A 71 12.22 3.57 0.29
N PRO A 72 11.72 3.87 -0.93
CA PRO A 72 10.98 2.91 -1.74
C PRO A 72 11.70 1.58 -2.03
N ASP A 73 13.03 1.59 -2.00
CA ASP A 73 13.90 0.42 -2.18
C ASP A 73 14.06 -0.47 -0.93
N GLU A 74 13.64 -0.01 0.25
CA GLU A 74 13.85 -0.69 1.54
C GLU A 74 12.64 -1.51 2.03
N ILE A 75 11.67 -1.73 1.15
CA ILE A 75 10.32 -2.20 1.52
C ILE A 75 10.04 -3.67 1.18
N ASP A 76 11.02 -4.42 0.69
CA ASP A 76 10.89 -5.83 0.29
C ASP A 76 10.65 -6.79 1.46
N HIS A 77 11.11 -6.42 2.66
CA HIS A 77 11.07 -7.28 3.84
C HIS A 77 10.31 -6.66 5.03
N GLY A 78 9.86 -7.54 5.93
CA GLY A 78 9.27 -7.18 7.22
C GLY A 78 7.92 -6.45 7.16
N PRO A 79 7.34 -6.16 8.33
CA PRO A 79 6.13 -5.37 8.45
C PRO A 79 6.42 -3.91 8.10
N ILE A 80 5.54 -3.33 7.28
CA ILE A 80 5.55 -1.91 6.90
C ILE A 80 4.13 -1.35 7.01
N ARG A 81 4.03 -0.03 7.18
CA ARG A 81 2.79 0.73 7.18
C ARG A 81 2.78 1.70 5.99
N LEU A 82 1.63 1.82 5.37
CA LEU A 82 1.34 2.75 4.28
C LEU A 82 0.49 3.89 4.85
N ARG A 83 0.93 5.12 4.64
CA ARG A 83 0.32 6.35 5.15
C ARG A 83 0.09 7.33 4.00
N ARG A 84 -0.82 8.29 4.18
CA ARG A 84 -0.98 9.39 3.21
C ARG A 84 0.30 10.21 3.14
N GLY A 85 0.81 10.40 1.93
CA GLY A 85 1.93 11.29 1.64
C GLY A 85 1.48 12.73 1.39
N PRO A 86 2.42 13.67 1.23
CA PRO A 86 2.10 15.08 0.93
C PRO A 86 1.34 15.27 -0.40
N GLY A 87 1.52 14.37 -1.37
CA GLY A 87 0.79 14.36 -2.65
C GLY A 87 -0.52 13.59 -2.61
N PHE A 88 -0.98 13.13 -1.44
CA PHE A 88 -2.22 12.38 -1.34
C PHE A 88 -3.42 13.31 -1.55
N VAL A 89 -4.17 13.07 -2.61
CA VAL A 89 -5.47 13.71 -2.86
C VAL A 89 -6.55 12.66 -2.57
N ALA A 90 -7.44 12.97 -1.62
CA ALA A 90 -8.64 12.17 -1.42
C ALA A 90 -9.66 12.65 -2.47
N ASP A 91 -10.05 11.75 -3.38
CA ASP A 91 -11.23 11.94 -4.23
C ASP A 91 -12.52 12.04 -3.40
#